data_AF-A0A9Q0R5A3-F1
#
_entry.id   AF-A0A9Q0R5A3-F1
#
_cell.length_a   1.000
_cell.length_b   1.000
_cell.length_c   1.000
_cell.angle_alpha   90.00
_cell.angle_beta   90.00
_cell.angle_gamma   90.00
#
_symmetry.space_group_name_H-M   'P 1'
#
loop_
_entity.id
_entity.type
_entity.pdbx_description
1 polymer ?
#
loop_
_entity_poly.entity_id
_entity_poly.type
_entity_poly.pdbx_seq_one_letter_code
_entity_poly.pdbx_strand_id
1 'polypeptide(L)'
;MKPITFRIIRLFMNISILPVVIMSEKFSGYFIHLINNCVFKPKNQKELIAQLFSHVENDLMILSKLCNLPIYQATSYYLQTLSFLKKETIPKILFNKDNFGSKKARNEFENLFNQIYDQQHDNILKKIEENKGKVTKDLKVFNKMFNIFDLEKPNLYPLVDFFYKIKENQKQYPLIHFVIQNYKKLEMLNFFGEFLKFATLLMEKFDGKIKRNQAKSIKLKDLFKEKHSKNISKLFFNFSRFWKLASKEIKDLQFTKNISEEDVIFEITKESSIECCLPGNQGSSLMIEILIEHSIKIHNELIQSDLLSGIFKTTKENDEKKSESKFPDSKLIFPITRNFDESQFIKFDIQEFEQLISNNNNKSTFDLKFFQDEITEKLEFLKNPFIFTFQVNKFRFCDEKIESNTQFLEQKEWEQKDIQFLEWMKIQEEMKNKNLFETIKKLIEFVVLSCQKIDLAKAENLSDLTEKSIIEFVRNELSCDNYDILKEISPNFSQIAKLKHLLFINNYIQDDFESVLENLPKKFKSEMTQFQLNNLDKSIQNISIPSFLIIFKDFIKRMHENLVNTIPIRDLLLFSIGNQKPIYQEMDKFFDPSKTILLGNTYECYKYCLKILITKTNIF
;
A
#
# COMPACT_ATOMS: atom_id res chain seq x y z
N MET A 1 20.60 -16.49 -13.63
CA MET A 1 20.33 -17.62 -14.54
C MET A 1 19.76 -17.07 -15.85
N LYS A 2 20.10 -17.66 -17.00
CA LYS A 2 19.54 -17.21 -18.30
C LYS A 2 18.02 -17.46 -18.34
N PRO A 3 17.21 -16.57 -18.96
CA PRO A 3 15.75 -16.72 -18.99
C PRO A 3 15.26 -18.04 -19.61
N ILE A 4 15.91 -18.53 -20.67
CA ILE A 4 15.58 -19.82 -21.29
C ILE A 4 15.84 -20.97 -20.32
N THR A 5 17.02 -21.01 -19.69
CA THR A 5 17.36 -22.04 -18.68
C THR A 5 16.31 -22.10 -17.58
N PHE A 6 15.90 -20.93 -17.05
CA PHE A 6 14.87 -20.85 -16.03
C PHE A 6 13.54 -21.46 -16.49
N ARG A 7 13.10 -21.18 -17.73
CA ARG A 7 11.86 -21.74 -18.28
C ARG A 7 11.94 -23.24 -18.49
N ILE A 8 13.07 -23.76 -18.98
CA ILE A 8 13.28 -25.20 -19.16
C ILE A 8 13.24 -25.92 -17.81
N ILE A 9 13.95 -25.40 -16.80
CA ILE A 9 13.93 -25.98 -15.44
C ILE A 9 12.51 -25.96 -14.89
N ARG A 10 11.81 -24.83 -14.99
CA ARG A 10 10.44 -24.69 -14.48
C ARG A 10 9.46 -25.63 -15.20
N LEU A 11 9.58 -25.78 -16.52
CA LEU A 11 8.84 -26.77 -17.30
C LEU A 11 9.12 -28.19 -16.82
N PHE A 12 10.40 -28.54 -16.65
CA PHE A 12 10.81 -29.84 -16.15
C PHE A 12 10.20 -30.14 -14.78
N MET A 13 10.24 -29.18 -13.85
CA MET A 13 9.65 -29.33 -12.51
C MET A 13 8.13 -29.53 -12.58
N ASN A 14 7.41 -28.66 -13.32
CA ASN A 14 5.96 -28.74 -13.41
C ASN A 14 5.49 -30.04 -14.09
N ILE A 15 6.15 -30.44 -15.19
CA ILE A 15 5.86 -31.68 -15.91
C ILE A 15 6.21 -32.91 -15.07
N SER A 16 7.25 -32.87 -14.24
CA SER A 16 7.62 -34.00 -13.38
C SER A 16 6.63 -34.21 -12.22
N ILE A 17 6.00 -33.15 -11.73
CA ILE A 17 4.99 -33.21 -10.67
C ILE A 17 3.66 -33.77 -11.20
N LEU A 18 3.27 -33.39 -12.42
CA LEU A 18 1.98 -33.72 -13.05
C LEU A 18 1.60 -35.21 -12.96
N PRO A 19 2.42 -36.18 -13.42
CA PRO A 19 2.09 -37.61 -13.34
C PRO A 19 1.85 -38.07 -11.91
N VAL A 20 2.65 -37.60 -10.95
CA VAL A 20 2.57 -38.01 -9.55
C VAL A 20 1.26 -37.53 -8.91
N VAL A 21 0.87 -36.28 -9.21
CA VAL A 21 -0.40 -35.70 -8.74
C VAL A 21 -1.59 -36.39 -9.43
N ILE A 22 -1.53 -36.65 -10.73
CA ILE A 22 -2.63 -37.31 -11.46
C ILE A 22 -2.85 -38.74 -10.96
N MET A 23 -1.79 -39.49 -10.68
CA MET A 23 -1.88 -40.90 -10.29
C MET A 23 -2.31 -41.13 -8.84
N SER A 24 -2.29 -40.12 -7.96
CA SER A 24 -2.55 -40.33 -6.53
C SER A 24 -3.04 -39.10 -5.78
N GLU A 25 -4.22 -39.23 -5.18
CA GLU A 25 -4.77 -38.25 -4.23
C GLU A 25 -3.87 -38.07 -3.00
N LYS A 26 -3.25 -39.16 -2.50
CA LYS A 26 -2.33 -39.09 -1.35
C LYS A 26 -1.12 -38.21 -1.64
N PHE A 27 -0.50 -38.35 -2.81
CA PHE A 27 0.61 -37.48 -3.22
C PHE A 27 0.13 -36.06 -3.55
N SER A 28 -1.08 -35.91 -4.07
CA SER A 28 -1.71 -34.61 -4.28
C SER A 28 -1.82 -33.83 -2.97
N GLY A 29 -2.26 -34.46 -1.88
CA GLY A 29 -2.28 -33.84 -0.54
C GLY A 29 -0.91 -33.37 -0.06
N TYR A 30 0.15 -34.16 -0.32
CA TYR A 30 1.52 -33.78 0.00
C TYR A 30 1.99 -32.57 -0.81
N PHE A 31 1.74 -32.54 -2.12
CA PHE A 31 2.08 -31.38 -2.96
C PHE A 31 1.24 -30.14 -2.64
N ILE A 32 -0.05 -30.30 -2.31
CA ILE A 32 -0.88 -29.21 -1.79
C ILE A 32 -0.27 -28.65 -0.52
N HIS A 33 0.18 -29.51 0.41
CA HIS A 33 0.84 -29.06 1.64
C HIS A 33 2.18 -28.34 1.39
N LEU A 34 3.02 -28.87 0.49
CA LEU A 34 4.28 -28.24 0.06
C LEU A 34 4.07 -26.88 -0.61
N ILE A 35 3.04 -26.79 -1.46
CA ILE A 35 2.72 -25.59 -2.24
C ILE A 35 1.98 -24.56 -1.38
N ASN A 36 1.22 -24.96 -0.36
CA ASN A 36 0.54 -24.03 0.57
C ASN A 36 1.50 -23.13 1.36
N ASN A 37 2.78 -23.51 1.48
CA ASN A 37 3.86 -22.67 2.02
C ASN A 37 4.50 -21.74 0.96
N CYS A 38 4.12 -21.91 -0.30
CA CYS A 38 4.41 -21.01 -1.40
C CYS A 38 3.19 -20.12 -1.67
N VAL A 39 3.32 -19.18 -2.60
CA VAL A 39 2.30 -18.14 -2.81
C VAL A 39 1.06 -18.55 -3.59
N PHE A 40 0.76 -19.85 -3.58
CA PHE A 40 -0.35 -20.51 -4.26
C PHE A 40 -0.98 -21.51 -3.29
N LYS A 41 -2.32 -21.54 -3.19
CA LYS A 41 -3.02 -22.43 -2.25
C LYS A 41 -4.10 -23.25 -2.96
N PRO A 42 -3.73 -24.26 -3.77
CA PRO A 42 -4.72 -25.14 -4.40
C PRO A 42 -5.50 -25.90 -3.32
N LYS A 43 -6.83 -25.83 -3.36
CA LYS A 43 -7.68 -26.42 -2.30
C LYS A 43 -7.88 -27.92 -2.45
N ASN A 44 -7.70 -28.43 -3.67
CA ASN A 44 -7.93 -29.82 -4.03
C ASN A 44 -7.03 -30.23 -5.20
N GLN A 45 -6.98 -31.54 -5.47
CA GLN A 45 -6.18 -32.12 -6.54
C GLN A 45 -6.54 -31.55 -7.92
N LYS A 46 -7.83 -31.33 -8.20
CA LYS A 46 -8.29 -30.81 -9.50
C LYS A 46 -7.76 -29.40 -9.76
N GLU A 47 -7.80 -28.52 -8.76
CA GLU A 47 -7.21 -27.18 -8.83
C GLU A 47 -5.69 -27.23 -9.01
N LEU A 48 -5.00 -28.11 -8.28
CA LEU A 48 -3.56 -28.30 -8.44
C LEU A 48 -3.20 -28.74 -9.87
N ILE A 49 -3.93 -29.70 -10.44
CA ILE A 49 -3.72 -30.17 -11.81
C ILE A 49 -3.96 -29.04 -12.83
N ALA A 50 -5.08 -28.32 -12.71
CA ALA A 50 -5.40 -27.22 -13.61
C ALA A 50 -4.33 -26.12 -13.58
N GLN A 51 -3.82 -25.79 -12.39
CA GLN A 51 -2.74 -24.82 -12.22
C GLN A 51 -1.42 -25.30 -12.81
N LEU A 52 -1.04 -26.56 -12.57
CA LEU A 52 0.18 -27.13 -13.17
C LEU A 52 0.10 -27.08 -14.71
N PHE A 53 -1.04 -27.43 -15.31
CA PHE A 53 -1.24 -27.31 -16.75
C PHE A 53 -1.13 -25.86 -17.24
N SER A 54 -1.79 -24.91 -16.55
CA SER A 54 -1.69 -23.48 -16.89
C SER A 54 -0.24 -22.96 -16.82
N HIS A 55 0.54 -23.43 -15.84
CA HIS A 55 1.96 -23.09 -15.75
C HIS A 55 2.78 -23.71 -16.88
N VAL A 56 2.55 -24.97 -17.23
CA VAL A 56 3.21 -25.62 -18.37
C VAL A 56 2.89 -24.88 -19.67
N GLU A 57 1.62 -24.55 -19.91
CA GLU A 57 1.19 -23.78 -21.08
C GLU A 57 1.90 -22.42 -21.14
N ASN A 58 1.87 -21.66 -20.04
CA ASN A 58 2.50 -20.35 -19.97
C ASN A 58 4.03 -20.43 -20.16
N ASP A 59 4.69 -21.42 -19.57
CA ASP A 59 6.14 -21.58 -19.73
C ASP A 59 6.52 -22.02 -21.15
N LEU A 60 5.71 -22.86 -21.82
CA LEU A 60 5.88 -23.21 -23.24
C LEU A 60 5.66 -22.00 -24.16
N MET A 61 4.65 -21.17 -23.89
CA MET A 61 4.43 -19.93 -24.64
C MET A 61 5.61 -18.96 -24.50
N ILE A 62 6.18 -18.83 -23.30
CA ILE A 62 7.34 -17.96 -23.09
C ILE A 62 8.58 -18.56 -23.75
N LEU A 63 8.77 -19.87 -23.69
CA LEU A 63 9.86 -20.55 -24.39
C LEU A 63 9.76 -20.37 -25.91
N SER A 64 8.54 -20.45 -26.46
CA SER A 64 8.23 -20.14 -27.87
C SER A 64 8.67 -18.73 -28.27
N LYS A 65 8.35 -17.73 -27.44
CA LYS A 65 8.79 -16.34 -27.66
C LYS A 65 10.31 -16.18 -27.55
N LEU A 66 10.93 -16.80 -26.54
CA LEU A 66 12.38 -16.77 -26.32
C LEU A 66 13.16 -17.36 -27.49
N CYS A 67 12.74 -18.50 -28.01
CA CYS A 67 13.42 -19.14 -29.14
C CYS A 67 12.98 -18.59 -30.50
N ASN A 68 12.03 -17.65 -30.54
CA ASN A 68 11.36 -17.21 -31.77
C ASN A 68 10.84 -18.39 -32.62
N LEU A 69 10.26 -19.39 -31.95
CA LEU A 69 9.76 -20.62 -32.53
C LEU A 69 8.25 -20.72 -32.31
N PRO A 70 7.45 -21.24 -33.27
CA PRO A 70 6.06 -21.61 -33.01
C PRO A 70 5.97 -22.58 -31.83
N ILE A 71 4.84 -22.56 -31.10
CA ILE A 71 4.66 -23.37 -29.89
C ILE A 71 5.05 -24.85 -30.09
N TYR A 72 4.67 -25.47 -31.21
CA TYR A 72 5.02 -26.87 -31.48
C TYR A 72 6.54 -27.09 -31.64
N GLN A 73 7.27 -26.14 -32.23
CA GLN A 73 8.73 -26.18 -32.35
C GLN A 73 9.40 -25.89 -31.00
N ALA A 74 8.82 -25.01 -30.17
CA ALA A 74 9.28 -24.79 -28.81
C ALA A 74 9.11 -26.05 -27.92
N THR A 75 8.01 -26.78 -28.10
CA THR A 75 7.82 -28.10 -27.48
C THR A 75 8.87 -29.09 -27.96
N SER A 76 9.14 -29.14 -29.27
CA SER A 76 10.23 -29.96 -29.83
C SER A 76 11.60 -29.58 -29.25
N TYR A 77 11.88 -28.29 -29.12
CA TYR A 77 13.09 -27.75 -28.49
C TYR A 77 13.24 -28.25 -27.05
N TYR A 78 12.18 -28.15 -26.25
CA TYR A 78 12.17 -28.65 -24.88
C TYR A 78 12.44 -30.16 -24.83
N LEU A 79 11.74 -30.95 -25.65
CA LEU A 79 11.92 -32.42 -25.70
C LEU A 79 13.33 -32.83 -26.14
N GLN A 80 13.93 -32.12 -27.10
CA GLN A 80 15.31 -32.35 -27.51
C GLN A 80 16.31 -32.00 -26.41
N THR A 81 16.05 -30.93 -25.66
CA THR A 81 16.84 -30.58 -24.47
C THR A 81 16.79 -31.70 -23.42
N LEU A 82 15.61 -32.26 -23.15
CA LEU A 82 15.45 -33.42 -22.26
C LEU A 82 16.14 -34.69 -22.79
N SER A 83 16.07 -34.93 -24.10
CA SER A 83 16.75 -36.07 -24.73
C SER A 83 18.26 -36.00 -24.55
N PHE A 84 18.82 -34.79 -24.57
CA PHE A 84 20.24 -34.56 -24.29
C PHE A 84 20.59 -34.85 -22.82
N LEU A 85 19.76 -34.36 -21.89
CA LEU A 85 19.88 -34.66 -20.45
C LEU A 85 19.91 -36.17 -20.15
N LYS A 86 19.19 -36.97 -20.96
CA LYS A 86 19.19 -38.44 -20.85
C LYS A 86 20.48 -39.09 -21.36
N LYS A 87 21.18 -38.46 -22.31
CA LYS A 87 22.36 -39.02 -22.99
C LYS A 87 23.68 -38.69 -22.27
N GLU A 88 23.79 -37.51 -21.67
CA GLU A 88 24.95 -37.18 -20.83
C GLU A 88 24.83 -37.84 -19.46
N THR A 89 25.96 -38.27 -18.89
CA THR A 89 26.13 -38.93 -17.57
C THR A 89 25.81 -38.03 -16.37
N ILE A 90 24.92 -37.08 -16.55
CA ILE A 90 24.27 -36.20 -15.58
C ILE A 90 23.58 -36.92 -14.41
N PRO A 91 23.10 -38.18 -14.51
CA PRO A 91 22.48 -38.87 -13.37
C PRO A 91 23.37 -38.98 -12.13
N LYS A 92 24.71 -38.93 -12.26
CA LYS A 92 25.63 -39.02 -11.11
C LYS A 92 25.70 -37.74 -10.27
N ILE A 93 25.43 -36.56 -10.85
CA ILE A 93 25.47 -35.27 -10.13
C ILE A 93 24.10 -34.95 -9.51
N LEU A 94 23.01 -35.38 -10.16
CA LEU A 94 21.64 -35.02 -9.79
C LEU A 94 21.00 -35.90 -8.71
N PHE A 95 21.44 -37.14 -8.55
CA PHE A 95 20.72 -38.14 -7.75
C PHE A 95 21.52 -38.74 -6.59
N ASN A 96 22.43 -37.97 -5.99
CA ASN A 96 22.78 -38.25 -4.60
C ASN A 96 21.55 -37.89 -3.75
N LYS A 97 20.95 -38.91 -3.10
CA LYS A 97 19.62 -38.89 -2.48
C LYS A 97 19.38 -37.77 -1.44
N ASP A 98 20.43 -37.10 -0.97
CA ASP A 98 20.36 -36.19 0.18
C ASP A 98 20.36 -34.69 -0.18
N ASN A 99 20.50 -34.30 -1.45
CA ASN A 99 21.01 -32.95 -1.75
C ASN A 99 19.98 -31.85 -2.03
N PHE A 100 18.77 -32.11 -2.55
CA PHE A 100 17.83 -31.04 -2.93
C PHE A 100 17.23 -30.23 -1.76
N GLY A 101 17.49 -30.63 -0.50
CA GLY A 101 17.07 -29.89 0.69
C GLY A 101 17.87 -28.60 0.96
N SER A 102 18.95 -28.33 0.22
CA SER A 102 19.81 -27.15 0.44
C SER A 102 19.80 -26.16 -0.75
N LYS A 103 19.96 -24.86 -0.45
CA LYS A 103 20.16 -23.81 -1.47
C LYS A 103 21.38 -24.09 -2.36
N LYS A 104 22.42 -24.72 -1.80
CA LYS A 104 23.66 -25.07 -2.53
C LYS A 104 23.40 -26.07 -3.65
N ALA A 105 22.71 -27.18 -3.35
CA ALA A 105 22.40 -28.19 -4.36
C ALA A 105 21.46 -27.66 -5.45
N ARG A 106 20.49 -26.81 -5.09
CA ARG A 106 19.66 -26.12 -6.07
C ARG A 106 20.50 -25.26 -7.02
N ASN A 107 21.50 -24.54 -6.52
CA ASN A 107 22.39 -23.75 -7.37
C ASN A 107 23.26 -24.64 -8.28
N GLU A 108 23.76 -25.77 -7.78
CA GLU A 108 24.51 -26.76 -8.59
C GLU A 108 23.63 -27.32 -9.72
N PHE A 109 22.36 -27.63 -9.44
CA PHE A 109 21.36 -28.01 -10.42
C PHE A 109 21.14 -26.93 -11.49
N GLU A 110 20.91 -25.68 -11.07
CA GLU A 110 20.71 -24.55 -11.97
C GLU A 110 21.95 -24.28 -12.86
N ASN A 111 23.16 -24.47 -12.32
CA ASN A 111 24.40 -24.31 -13.06
C ASN A 111 24.58 -25.37 -14.16
N LEU A 112 24.22 -26.62 -13.89
CA LEU A 112 24.29 -27.70 -14.88
C LEU A 112 23.39 -27.42 -16.10
N PHE A 113 22.15 -26.97 -15.88
CA PHE A 113 21.26 -26.60 -16.97
C PHE A 113 21.79 -25.42 -17.79
N ASN A 114 22.48 -24.45 -17.18
CA ASN A 114 23.14 -23.38 -17.92
C ASN A 114 24.28 -23.91 -18.81
N GLN A 115 25.06 -24.87 -18.32
CA GLN A 115 26.14 -25.51 -19.11
C GLN A 115 25.58 -26.24 -20.34
N ILE A 116 24.48 -26.97 -20.18
CA ILE A 116 23.83 -27.69 -21.28
C ILE A 116 23.30 -26.72 -22.33
N TYR A 117 22.65 -25.64 -21.90
CA TYR A 117 22.20 -24.59 -22.81
C TYR A 117 23.39 -24.02 -23.60
N ASP A 118 24.49 -23.66 -22.92
CA ASP A 118 25.69 -23.11 -23.55
C ASP A 118 26.32 -24.07 -24.58
N GLN A 119 26.20 -25.38 -24.38
CA GLN A 119 26.80 -26.40 -25.26
C GLN A 119 25.91 -26.84 -26.43
N GLN A 120 24.58 -26.83 -26.26
CA GLN A 120 23.68 -27.55 -27.17
C GLN A 120 22.59 -26.70 -27.81
N HIS A 121 22.38 -25.46 -27.37
CA HIS A 121 21.29 -24.62 -27.88
C HIS A 121 21.27 -24.53 -29.41
N ASP A 122 22.40 -24.18 -30.04
CA ASP A 122 22.48 -24.03 -31.50
C ASP A 122 22.34 -25.39 -32.23
N ASN A 123 22.88 -26.47 -31.65
CA ASN A 123 22.71 -27.82 -32.19
C ASN A 123 21.25 -28.28 -32.17
N ILE A 124 20.50 -27.93 -31.11
CA ILE A 124 19.08 -28.23 -30.97
C ILE A 124 18.28 -27.41 -31.98
N LEU A 125 18.54 -26.10 -32.11
CA LEU A 125 17.87 -25.27 -33.11
C LEU A 125 18.10 -25.79 -34.53
N LYS A 126 19.34 -26.13 -34.88
CA LYS A 126 19.68 -26.72 -36.18
C LYS A 126 18.91 -28.03 -36.43
N LYS A 127 18.84 -28.91 -35.42
CA LYS A 127 18.04 -30.14 -35.50
C LYS A 127 16.55 -29.89 -35.66
N ILE A 128 16.00 -28.84 -35.06
CA ILE A 128 14.59 -28.48 -35.23
C ILE A 128 14.33 -28.01 -36.66
N GLU A 129 15.22 -27.20 -37.24
CA GLU A 129 15.14 -26.78 -38.63
C GLU A 129 15.26 -27.97 -39.59
N GLU A 130 16.24 -28.86 -39.38
CA GLU A 130 16.41 -30.09 -40.16
C GLU A 130 15.17 -31.01 -40.07
N ASN A 131 14.51 -31.06 -38.91
CA ASN A 131 13.31 -31.86 -38.70
C ASN A 131 12.00 -31.15 -39.07
N LYS A 132 12.04 -29.85 -39.40
CA LYS A 132 10.85 -29.06 -39.78
C LYS A 132 10.11 -29.72 -40.94
N GLY A 133 10.83 -30.28 -41.91
CA GLY A 133 10.25 -30.98 -43.07
C GLY A 133 9.65 -32.37 -42.77
N LYS A 134 10.05 -33.04 -41.68
CA LYS A 134 9.50 -34.34 -41.26
C LYS A 134 8.23 -34.13 -40.43
N VAL A 135 8.31 -33.27 -39.42
CA VAL A 135 7.19 -32.97 -38.50
C VAL A 135 6.02 -32.30 -39.24
N THR A 136 6.28 -31.42 -40.22
CA THR A 136 5.21 -30.80 -41.03
C THR A 136 4.54 -31.78 -42.00
N LYS A 137 5.22 -32.84 -42.47
CA LYS A 137 4.59 -33.90 -43.26
C LYS A 137 3.65 -34.75 -42.41
N ASP A 138 4.05 -35.07 -41.17
CA ASP A 138 3.24 -35.86 -40.25
C ASP A 138 2.08 -35.05 -39.63
N LEU A 139 2.29 -33.73 -39.40
CA LEU A 139 1.27 -32.80 -38.91
C LEU A 139 0.31 -32.26 -39.98
N LYS A 140 0.47 -32.59 -41.27
CA LYS A 140 -0.52 -32.26 -42.31
C LYS A 140 -1.92 -32.80 -41.96
N VAL A 141 -2.01 -33.81 -41.09
CA VAL A 141 -3.27 -34.36 -40.55
C VAL A 141 -3.91 -33.46 -39.46
N PHE A 142 -3.17 -32.54 -38.85
CA PHE A 142 -3.63 -31.66 -37.74
C PHE A 142 -3.66 -30.15 -38.09
N ASN A 143 -3.36 -29.79 -39.34
CA ASN A 143 -3.04 -28.44 -39.79
C ASN A 143 -4.18 -27.39 -39.79
N LYS A 144 -5.38 -27.72 -39.29
CA LYS A 144 -6.49 -26.75 -39.17
C LYS A 144 -6.58 -26.06 -37.79
N MET A 145 -5.98 -26.58 -36.73
CA MET A 145 -6.10 -26.00 -35.37
C MET A 145 -4.86 -25.21 -34.89
N PHE A 146 -3.67 -25.48 -35.44
CA PHE A 146 -2.42 -24.88 -34.93
C PHE A 146 -1.94 -23.62 -35.67
N ASN A 147 -2.61 -23.22 -36.76
CA ASN A 147 -2.37 -21.94 -37.45
C ASN A 147 -2.92 -20.71 -36.69
N ILE A 148 -3.27 -20.83 -35.41
CA ILE A 148 -4.02 -19.79 -34.67
C ILE A 148 -3.17 -19.05 -33.62
N PHE A 149 -1.93 -19.47 -33.34
CA PHE A 149 -1.04 -18.73 -32.44
C PHE A 149 0.04 -17.99 -33.22
N ASP A 150 -0.38 -16.90 -33.86
CA ASP A 150 0.51 -15.97 -34.55
C ASP A 150 1.59 -15.46 -33.59
N LEU A 151 2.85 -15.71 -33.97
CA LEU A 151 4.05 -15.06 -33.45
C LEU A 151 4.10 -13.55 -33.82
N GLU A 152 3.09 -13.04 -34.51
CA GLU A 152 3.08 -11.71 -35.15
C GLU A 152 3.08 -10.53 -34.17
N LYS A 153 2.89 -10.74 -32.86
CA LYS A 153 3.01 -9.63 -31.91
C LYS A 153 4.48 -9.33 -31.63
N PRO A 154 4.91 -8.06 -31.85
CA PRO A 154 6.22 -7.60 -31.46
C PRO A 154 6.51 -7.96 -30.01
N ASN A 155 7.70 -8.50 -29.74
CA ASN A 155 8.07 -8.86 -28.38
C ASN A 155 9.60 -8.82 -28.17
N LEU A 156 10.02 -8.54 -26.93
CA LEU A 156 11.43 -8.35 -26.56
C LEU A 156 12.26 -9.64 -26.62
N TYR A 157 11.63 -10.81 -26.55
CA TYR A 157 12.28 -12.08 -26.24
C TYR A 157 13.34 -12.58 -27.25
N PRO A 158 13.21 -12.36 -28.57
CA PRO A 158 14.26 -12.69 -29.54
C PRO A 158 15.56 -11.92 -29.30
N LEU A 159 15.47 -10.62 -28.95
CA LEU A 159 16.62 -9.80 -28.58
C LEU A 159 17.23 -10.32 -27.27
N VAL A 160 16.41 -10.72 -26.30
CA VAL A 160 16.88 -11.32 -25.04
C VAL A 160 17.73 -12.57 -25.30
N ASP A 161 17.23 -13.51 -26.10
CA ASP A 161 17.98 -14.74 -26.42
C ASP A 161 19.31 -14.40 -27.11
N PHE A 162 19.27 -13.62 -28.19
CA PHE A 162 20.48 -13.21 -28.91
C PHE A 162 21.50 -12.51 -27.99
N PHE A 163 21.04 -11.61 -27.13
CA PHE A 163 21.89 -10.87 -26.21
C PHE A 163 22.64 -11.79 -25.23
N TYR A 164 21.95 -12.78 -24.66
CA TYR A 164 22.51 -13.70 -23.67
C TYR A 164 23.30 -14.88 -24.26
N LYS A 165 23.36 -15.04 -25.60
CA LYS A 165 24.24 -16.01 -26.26
C LYS A 165 25.72 -15.68 -26.06
N ILE A 166 26.09 -14.40 -26.17
CA ILE A 166 27.48 -13.95 -26.04
C ILE A 166 27.66 -13.30 -24.65
N LYS A 167 28.45 -13.92 -23.77
CA LYS A 167 28.68 -13.40 -22.40
C LYS A 167 29.23 -11.97 -22.38
N GLU A 168 30.00 -11.60 -23.40
CA GLU A 168 30.62 -10.27 -23.54
C GLU A 168 29.62 -9.16 -23.86
N ASN A 169 28.47 -9.47 -24.49
CA ASN A 169 27.44 -8.50 -24.82
C ASN A 169 26.93 -7.74 -23.59
N GLN A 170 26.86 -8.42 -22.44
CA GLN A 170 26.44 -7.82 -21.16
C GLN A 170 27.34 -6.66 -20.75
N LYS A 171 28.66 -6.78 -21.00
CA LYS A 171 29.64 -5.73 -20.70
C LYS A 171 29.70 -4.68 -21.81
N GLN A 172 29.56 -5.11 -23.07
CA GLN A 172 29.70 -4.24 -24.23
C GLN A 172 28.47 -3.34 -24.47
N TYR A 173 27.26 -3.82 -24.15
CA TYR A 173 25.99 -3.13 -24.40
C TYR A 173 25.13 -3.10 -23.13
N PRO A 174 25.57 -2.35 -22.11
CA PRO A 174 25.00 -2.48 -20.78
C PRO A 174 23.62 -1.84 -20.64
N LEU A 175 23.21 -0.90 -21.51
CA LEU A 175 21.85 -0.33 -21.46
C LEU A 175 20.81 -1.34 -22.00
N ILE A 176 21.17 -2.11 -23.03
CA ILE A 176 20.35 -3.25 -23.47
C ILE A 176 20.19 -4.25 -22.32
N HIS A 177 21.29 -4.57 -21.62
CA HIS A 177 21.25 -5.45 -20.44
C HIS A 177 20.30 -4.88 -19.37
N PHE A 178 20.44 -3.59 -19.05
CA PHE A 178 19.60 -2.89 -18.08
C PHE A 178 18.11 -2.95 -18.44
N VAL A 179 17.74 -2.65 -19.69
CA VAL A 179 16.35 -2.70 -20.16
C VAL A 179 15.82 -4.13 -20.06
N ILE A 180 16.57 -5.14 -20.51
CA ILE A 180 16.14 -6.54 -20.44
C ILE A 180 15.93 -7.00 -18.99
N GLN A 181 16.81 -6.61 -18.06
CA GLN A 181 16.68 -6.99 -16.66
C GLN A 181 15.50 -6.30 -15.97
N ASN A 182 15.20 -5.06 -16.35
CA ASN A 182 14.24 -4.21 -15.65
C ASN A 182 12.96 -3.96 -16.44
N TYR A 183 12.72 -4.64 -17.56
CA TYR A 183 11.62 -4.31 -18.48
C TYR A 183 10.25 -4.24 -17.77
N LYS A 184 9.91 -5.17 -16.87
CA LYS A 184 8.63 -5.10 -16.12
C LYS A 184 8.54 -3.90 -15.19
N LYS A 185 9.66 -3.52 -14.57
CA LYS A 185 9.76 -2.35 -13.68
C LYS A 185 9.61 -1.07 -14.51
N LEU A 186 10.25 -1.00 -15.67
CA LEU A 186 10.10 0.10 -16.63
C LEU A 186 8.67 0.18 -17.16
N GLU A 187 8.03 -0.94 -17.49
CA GLU A 187 6.63 -1.02 -17.91
C GLU A 187 5.69 -0.47 -16.82
N MET A 188 5.92 -0.90 -15.58
CA MET A 188 5.17 -0.43 -14.42
C MET A 188 5.33 1.09 -14.24
N LEU A 189 6.56 1.61 -14.26
CA LEU A 189 6.81 3.05 -14.08
C LEU A 189 6.19 3.90 -15.19
N ASN A 190 6.07 3.38 -16.41
CA ASN A 190 5.40 4.08 -17.52
C ASN A 190 3.92 4.40 -17.22
N PHE A 191 3.26 3.62 -16.35
CA PHE A 191 1.88 3.87 -15.92
C PHE A 191 1.78 4.64 -14.58
N PHE A 192 2.89 4.91 -13.91
CA PHE A 192 2.90 5.46 -12.55
C PHE A 192 2.30 6.87 -12.47
N GLY A 193 2.65 7.75 -13.42
CA GLY A 193 2.09 9.11 -13.47
C GLY A 193 0.56 9.12 -13.64
N GLU A 194 0.02 8.30 -14.55
CA GLU A 194 -1.42 8.18 -14.78
C GLU A 194 -2.14 7.53 -13.58
N PHE A 195 -1.47 6.58 -12.90
CA PHE A 195 -1.95 6.01 -11.64
C PHE A 195 -2.08 7.08 -10.55
N LEU A 196 -1.06 7.93 -10.37
CA LEU A 196 -1.09 9.03 -9.41
C LEU A 196 -2.16 10.07 -9.74
N LYS A 197 -2.35 10.40 -11.03
CA LYS A 197 -3.43 11.30 -11.49
C LYS A 197 -4.81 10.78 -11.08
N PHE A 198 -5.05 9.48 -11.28
CA PHE A 198 -6.33 8.88 -10.92
C PHE A 198 -6.55 8.90 -9.40
N ALA A 199 -5.55 8.52 -8.60
CA ALA A 199 -5.62 8.57 -7.14
C ALA A 199 -5.88 10.00 -6.65
N THR A 200 -5.17 10.99 -7.19
CA THR A 200 -5.34 12.42 -6.85
C THR A 200 -6.74 12.91 -7.18
N LEU A 201 -7.28 12.56 -8.36
CA LEU A 201 -8.64 12.92 -8.76
C LEU A 201 -9.69 12.42 -7.76
N LEU A 202 -9.53 11.17 -7.30
CA LEU A 202 -10.45 10.60 -6.31
C LEU A 202 -10.30 11.26 -4.95
N MET A 203 -9.06 11.55 -4.52
CA MET A 203 -8.81 12.29 -3.29
C MET A 203 -9.49 13.66 -3.33
N GLU A 204 -9.37 14.42 -4.42
CA GLU A 204 -10.05 15.73 -4.52
C GLU A 204 -11.57 15.63 -4.43
N LYS A 205 -12.14 14.58 -5.04
CA LYS A 205 -13.58 14.34 -5.02
C LYS A 205 -14.07 14.00 -3.61
N PHE A 206 -13.29 13.23 -2.84
CA PHE A 206 -13.78 12.56 -1.63
C PHE A 206 -13.07 12.91 -0.29
N ASP A 207 -11.90 13.55 -0.30
CA ASP A 207 -11.06 13.75 0.91
C ASP A 207 -11.82 14.54 1.98
N GLY A 208 -11.88 13.98 3.19
CA GLY A 208 -12.65 14.54 4.31
C GLY A 208 -14.16 14.63 4.12
N LYS A 209 -14.73 14.10 3.03
CA LYS A 209 -16.16 14.19 2.70
C LYS A 209 -16.93 12.89 2.90
N ILE A 210 -16.25 11.75 2.96
CA ILE A 210 -16.88 10.43 3.07
C ILE A 210 -16.36 9.66 4.28
N LYS A 211 -17.25 8.87 4.88
CA LYS A 211 -16.89 7.86 5.88
C LYS A 211 -16.27 6.65 5.21
N ARG A 212 -15.46 5.90 5.96
CA ARG A 212 -14.83 4.67 5.43
C ARG A 212 -15.85 3.62 4.99
N ASN A 213 -16.93 3.43 5.76
CA ASN A 213 -18.01 2.51 5.39
C ASN A 213 -18.72 2.92 4.09
N GLN A 214 -18.77 4.22 3.78
CA GLN A 214 -19.28 4.72 2.50
C GLN A 214 -18.28 4.46 1.37
N ALA A 215 -16.98 4.65 1.61
CA ALA A 215 -15.95 4.33 0.62
C ALA A 215 -15.94 2.84 0.23
N LYS A 216 -16.27 1.95 1.17
CA LYS A 216 -16.46 0.51 0.93
C LYS A 216 -17.66 0.18 0.05
N SER A 217 -18.74 0.96 0.16
CA SER A 217 -19.99 0.68 -0.54
C SER A 217 -20.06 1.32 -1.93
N ILE A 218 -19.43 2.48 -2.14
CA ILE A 218 -19.42 3.17 -3.43
C ILE A 218 -18.55 2.39 -4.42
N LYS A 219 -19.11 2.05 -5.59
CA LYS A 219 -18.41 1.34 -6.66
C LYS A 219 -17.78 2.33 -7.65
N LEU A 220 -16.63 1.95 -8.22
CA LEU A 220 -15.95 2.75 -9.24
C LEU A 220 -16.85 3.01 -10.46
N LYS A 221 -17.70 2.05 -10.84
CA LYS A 221 -18.64 2.16 -11.98
C LYS A 221 -19.53 3.40 -11.91
N ASP A 222 -19.87 3.84 -10.69
CA ASP A 222 -20.75 4.99 -10.47
C ASP A 222 -20.06 6.32 -10.80
N LEU A 223 -18.73 6.35 -10.82
CA LEU A 223 -17.95 7.51 -11.25
C LEU A 223 -17.95 7.73 -12.77
N PHE A 224 -18.22 6.69 -13.56
CA PHE A 224 -18.18 6.76 -15.02
C PHE A 224 -19.51 7.17 -15.66
N LYS A 225 -20.55 7.46 -14.87
CA LYS A 225 -21.86 7.92 -15.35
C LYS A 225 -21.90 9.41 -15.70
N GLU A 226 -20.85 10.17 -15.39
CA GLU A 226 -20.77 11.63 -15.59
C GLU A 226 -20.23 12.03 -16.99
N LYS A 227 -20.52 13.27 -17.45
CA LYS A 227 -20.16 13.83 -18.78
C LYS A 227 -18.66 13.72 -19.17
N HIS A 228 -17.76 13.49 -18.21
CA HIS A 228 -16.30 13.34 -18.42
C HIS A 228 -15.81 11.88 -18.48
N SER A 229 -16.71 10.92 -18.72
CA SER A 229 -16.46 9.47 -18.62
C SER A 229 -15.30 8.92 -19.46
N LYS A 230 -14.97 9.53 -20.62
CA LYS A 230 -13.89 9.04 -21.50
C LYS A 230 -12.49 9.19 -20.87
N ASN A 231 -12.17 10.35 -20.29
CA ASN A 231 -10.87 10.60 -19.67
C ASN A 231 -10.69 9.76 -18.39
N ILE A 232 -11.73 9.69 -17.56
CA ILE A 232 -11.72 8.86 -16.35
C ILE A 232 -11.57 7.37 -16.70
N SER A 233 -12.21 6.91 -17.78
CA SER A 233 -12.05 5.52 -18.25
C SER A 233 -10.61 5.20 -18.68
N LYS A 234 -9.93 6.13 -19.36
CA LYS A 234 -8.52 5.98 -19.73
C LYS A 234 -7.61 5.94 -18.50
N LEU A 235 -7.82 6.87 -17.56
CA LEU A 235 -7.07 6.91 -16.30
C LEU A 235 -7.26 5.63 -15.50
N PHE A 236 -8.50 5.14 -15.38
CA PHE A 236 -8.80 3.89 -14.68
C PHE A 236 -8.16 2.67 -15.36
N PHE A 237 -8.12 2.64 -16.70
CA PHE A 237 -7.45 1.56 -17.43
C PHE A 237 -5.95 1.52 -17.17
N ASN A 238 -5.28 2.67 -17.16
CA ASN A 238 -3.87 2.77 -16.83
C ASN A 238 -3.62 2.43 -15.35
N PHE A 239 -4.50 2.88 -14.46
CA PHE A 239 -4.48 2.56 -13.04
C PHE A 239 -4.57 1.05 -12.78
N SER A 240 -5.50 0.34 -13.44
CA SER A 240 -5.66 -1.11 -13.25
C SER A 240 -4.50 -1.91 -13.84
N ARG A 241 -3.92 -1.45 -14.96
CA ARG A 241 -2.67 -2.02 -15.50
C ARG A 241 -1.50 -1.86 -14.54
N PHE A 242 -1.31 -0.65 -14.02
CA PHE A 242 -0.29 -0.38 -13.02
C PHE A 242 -0.46 -1.27 -11.79
N TRP A 243 -1.67 -1.33 -11.23
CA TRP A 243 -1.99 -2.19 -10.08
C TRP A 243 -1.58 -3.64 -10.34
N LYS A 244 -1.97 -4.20 -11.49
CA LYS A 244 -1.68 -5.59 -11.86
C LYS A 244 -0.18 -5.90 -12.01
N LEU A 245 0.61 -4.92 -12.44
CA LEU A 245 2.07 -5.06 -12.56
C LEU A 245 2.72 -4.93 -11.18
N ALA A 246 2.40 -3.86 -10.46
CA ALA A 246 3.04 -3.48 -9.21
C ALA A 246 2.64 -4.39 -8.03
N SER A 247 1.38 -4.87 -7.96
CA SER A 247 0.94 -5.77 -6.87
C SER A 247 1.71 -7.09 -6.85
N LYS A 248 2.16 -7.56 -8.01
CA LYS A 248 2.99 -8.77 -8.12
C LYS A 248 4.39 -8.58 -7.55
N GLU A 249 4.94 -7.38 -7.63
CA GLU A 249 6.28 -7.04 -7.11
C GLU A 249 6.23 -6.84 -5.58
N ILE A 250 5.09 -6.41 -5.02
CA ILE A 250 4.89 -6.16 -3.58
C ILE A 250 4.57 -7.45 -2.80
N LYS A 251 4.37 -8.56 -3.50
CA LYS A 251 4.02 -9.85 -2.90
C LYS A 251 5.03 -10.33 -1.86
N ASP A 252 6.30 -9.97 -2.03
CA ASP A 252 7.38 -10.27 -1.07
C ASP A 252 7.46 -9.28 0.13
N LEU A 253 6.79 -8.12 0.03
CA LEU A 253 6.72 -7.10 1.09
C LEU A 253 5.54 -7.30 2.07
N GLN A 254 4.68 -8.29 1.82
CA GLN A 254 3.49 -8.61 2.65
C GLN A 254 3.83 -8.74 4.14
N PHE A 255 4.99 -9.32 4.48
CA PHE A 255 5.40 -9.57 5.87
C PHE A 255 5.81 -8.32 6.65
N THR A 256 6.14 -7.22 5.96
CA THR A 256 6.63 -5.99 6.62
C THR A 256 5.53 -4.97 6.95
N LYS A 257 4.37 -5.04 6.30
CA LYS A 257 3.34 -3.98 6.40
C LYS A 257 1.91 -4.47 6.70
N ASN A 258 1.74 -5.69 7.24
CA ASN A 258 0.42 -6.26 7.58
C ASN A 258 -0.63 -6.14 6.46
N ILE A 259 -0.21 -6.30 5.20
CA ILE A 259 -1.12 -6.29 4.06
C ILE A 259 -1.81 -7.67 3.99
N SER A 260 -3.12 -7.70 3.76
CA SER A 260 -3.81 -8.96 3.54
C SER A 260 -3.38 -9.60 2.21
N GLU A 261 -3.28 -10.93 2.16
CA GLU A 261 -2.99 -11.65 0.93
C GLU A 261 -4.08 -11.42 -0.14
N GLU A 262 -5.32 -11.23 0.33
CA GLU A 262 -6.48 -10.91 -0.50
C GLU A 262 -6.30 -9.58 -1.25
N ASP A 263 -5.80 -8.53 -0.59
CA ASP A 263 -5.54 -7.23 -1.21
C ASP A 263 -4.44 -7.29 -2.29
N VAL A 264 -3.47 -8.19 -2.16
CA VAL A 264 -2.36 -8.33 -3.14
C VAL A 264 -2.78 -9.10 -4.39
N ILE A 265 -3.66 -10.11 -4.24
CA ILE A 265 -4.13 -10.94 -5.35
C ILE A 265 -5.35 -10.31 -6.04
N PHE A 266 -6.00 -9.34 -5.40
CA PHE A 266 -7.18 -8.64 -5.91
C PHE A 266 -6.93 -8.00 -7.28
N GLU A 267 -7.82 -8.29 -8.25
CA GLU A 267 -7.87 -7.59 -9.53
C GLU A 267 -8.87 -6.44 -9.45
N ILE A 268 -8.39 -5.21 -9.63
CA ILE A 268 -9.25 -4.02 -9.63
C ILE A 268 -10.09 -3.97 -10.90
N THR A 269 -11.41 -3.90 -10.72
CA THR A 269 -12.40 -3.76 -11.78
C THR A 269 -13.31 -2.56 -11.50
N LYS A 270 -14.19 -2.21 -12.45
CA LYS A 270 -15.19 -1.16 -12.22
C LYS A 270 -16.17 -1.49 -11.08
N GLU A 271 -16.28 -2.75 -10.69
CA GLU A 271 -17.10 -3.22 -9.57
C GLU A 271 -16.36 -3.17 -8.22
N SER A 272 -15.09 -2.80 -8.21
CA SER A 272 -14.32 -2.58 -6.98
C SER A 272 -14.80 -1.33 -6.26
N SER A 273 -14.60 -1.30 -4.93
CA SER A 273 -14.91 -0.12 -4.11
C SER A 273 -13.93 1.01 -4.41
N ILE A 274 -14.34 2.26 -4.13
CA ILE A 274 -13.44 3.41 -4.28
C ILE A 274 -12.32 3.42 -3.22
N GLU A 275 -12.50 2.75 -2.07
CA GLU A 275 -11.47 2.60 -1.03
C GLU A 275 -10.16 2.02 -1.60
N CYS A 276 -10.26 1.06 -2.53
CA CYS A 276 -9.12 0.43 -3.21
C CYS A 276 -8.33 1.36 -4.14
N CYS A 277 -8.75 2.61 -4.31
CA CYS A 277 -8.09 3.59 -5.18
C CYS A 277 -7.66 4.88 -4.44
N LEU A 278 -7.83 4.92 -3.12
CA LEU A 278 -7.46 6.05 -2.27
C LEU A 278 -6.24 5.67 -1.42
N PRO A 279 -5.15 6.47 -1.38
CA PRO A 279 -4.01 6.21 -0.52
C PRO A 279 -4.37 6.47 0.94
N GLY A 280 -4.28 5.49 1.84
CA GLY A 280 -4.66 5.67 3.25
C GLY A 280 -3.92 4.72 4.19
N ASN A 281 -4.13 4.87 5.50
CA ASN A 281 -3.35 4.16 6.52
C ASN A 281 -3.82 2.72 6.81
N GLN A 282 -4.99 2.31 6.31
CA GLN A 282 -5.63 1.06 6.72
C GLN A 282 -6.44 0.41 5.58
N GLY A 283 -6.67 -0.90 5.70
CA GLY A 283 -7.47 -1.70 4.74
C GLY A 283 -6.93 -1.62 3.32
N SER A 284 -7.80 -1.72 2.32
CA SER A 284 -7.38 -1.71 0.91
C SER A 284 -6.76 -0.36 0.46
N SER A 285 -6.99 0.73 1.20
CA SER A 285 -6.32 2.02 0.96
C SER A 285 -4.83 2.00 1.30
N LEU A 286 -4.40 1.14 2.23
CA LEU A 286 -2.99 0.92 2.56
C LEU A 286 -2.21 0.36 1.37
N MET A 287 -2.86 -0.48 0.55
CA MET A 287 -2.23 -1.05 -0.64
C MET A 287 -1.80 0.03 -1.64
N ILE A 288 -2.60 1.09 -1.80
CA ILE A 288 -2.26 2.21 -2.69
C ILE A 288 -1.05 2.99 -2.20
N GLU A 289 -0.96 3.26 -0.90
CA GLU A 289 0.22 3.92 -0.32
C GLU A 289 1.49 3.09 -0.57
N ILE A 290 1.41 1.79 -0.35
CA ILE A 290 2.55 0.87 -0.52
C ILE A 290 2.95 0.76 -1.99
N LEU A 291 1.98 0.75 -2.91
CA LEU A 291 2.23 0.79 -4.36
C LEU A 291 2.98 2.06 -4.78
N ILE A 292 2.61 3.21 -4.22
CA ILE A 292 3.31 4.48 -4.46
C ILE A 292 4.74 4.43 -3.92
N GLU A 293 4.90 4.00 -2.66
CA GLU A 293 6.20 3.92 -2.01
C GLU A 293 7.16 2.98 -2.73
N HIS A 294 6.66 1.80 -3.08
CA HIS A 294 7.42 0.80 -3.80
C HIS A 294 7.84 1.29 -5.18
N SER A 295 6.98 2.03 -5.87
CA SER A 295 7.29 2.55 -7.21
C SER A 295 8.31 3.67 -7.18
N ILE A 296 8.23 4.56 -6.18
CA ILE A 296 9.26 5.56 -5.91
C ILE A 296 10.59 4.88 -5.59
N LYS A 297 10.56 3.82 -4.78
CA LYS A 297 11.76 3.03 -4.47
C LYS A 297 12.36 2.41 -5.73
N ILE A 298 11.56 1.75 -6.57
CA ILE A 298 12.03 1.19 -7.85
C ILE A 298 12.61 2.28 -8.76
N HIS A 299 11.92 3.42 -8.90
CA HIS A 299 12.41 4.56 -9.69
C HIS A 299 13.79 5.03 -9.20
N ASN A 300 13.94 5.24 -7.89
CA ASN A 300 15.19 5.67 -7.28
C ASN A 300 16.29 4.61 -7.45
N GLU A 301 15.99 3.32 -7.23
CA GLU A 301 16.93 2.22 -7.43
C GLU A 301 17.43 2.12 -8.88
N LEU A 302 16.55 2.33 -9.86
CA LEU A 302 16.92 2.29 -11.27
C LEU A 302 17.87 3.44 -11.62
N ILE A 303 17.59 4.67 -11.17
CA ILE A 303 18.46 5.84 -11.38
C ILE A 303 19.80 5.69 -10.68
N GLN A 304 19.79 5.21 -9.43
CA GLN A 304 20.99 5.05 -8.61
C GLN A 304 21.82 3.82 -9.00
N SER A 305 21.36 2.99 -9.92
CA SER A 305 22.13 1.82 -10.36
C SER A 305 23.53 2.25 -10.85
N ASP A 306 24.56 1.52 -10.41
CA ASP A 306 25.96 1.85 -10.68
C ASP A 306 26.23 2.12 -12.17
N LEU A 307 25.54 1.39 -13.04
CA LEU A 307 25.62 1.55 -14.48
C LEU A 307 25.14 2.93 -14.95
N LEU A 308 23.92 3.34 -14.56
CA LEU A 308 23.40 4.64 -14.95
C LEU A 308 24.20 5.74 -14.26
N SER A 309 24.60 5.56 -13.00
CA SER A 309 25.47 6.48 -12.27
C SER A 309 26.81 6.74 -12.98
N GLY A 310 27.37 5.71 -13.65
CA GLY A 310 28.56 5.81 -14.49
C GLY A 310 28.28 6.59 -15.78
N ILE A 311 27.18 6.27 -16.47
CA ILE A 311 26.75 6.96 -17.70
C ILE A 311 26.49 8.45 -17.43
N PHE A 312 25.81 8.78 -16.32
CA PHE A 312 25.53 10.15 -15.87
C PHE A 312 26.79 10.97 -15.60
N LYS A 313 27.84 10.35 -15.01
CA LYS A 313 29.11 11.03 -14.78
C LYS A 313 29.80 11.37 -16.10
N THR A 314 29.83 10.42 -17.05
CA THR A 314 30.45 10.62 -18.37
C THR A 314 29.70 11.59 -19.29
N THR A 315 28.36 11.67 -19.24
CA THR A 315 27.62 12.69 -20.00
C THR A 315 27.84 14.10 -19.44
N LYS A 316 27.90 14.26 -18.10
CA LYS A 316 28.24 15.54 -17.48
C LYS A 316 29.65 16.03 -17.83
N GLU A 317 30.65 15.17 -17.80
CA GLU A 317 32.03 15.56 -18.18
C GLU A 317 32.14 16.02 -19.64
N ASN A 318 31.27 15.54 -20.54
CA ASN A 318 31.21 16.00 -21.93
C ASN A 318 30.39 17.30 -22.09
N ASP A 319 29.38 17.53 -21.25
CA ASP A 319 28.56 18.74 -21.25
C ASP A 319 29.17 19.89 -20.42
N GLU A 320 30.19 19.64 -19.58
CA GLU A 320 30.91 20.64 -18.78
C GLU A 320 31.71 21.68 -19.60
N LYS A 321 31.61 21.67 -20.95
CA LYS A 321 31.95 22.84 -21.78
C LYS A 321 30.82 23.87 -21.88
N LYS A 322 29.62 23.60 -21.35
CA LYS A 322 28.51 24.56 -21.23
C LYS A 322 27.71 24.32 -19.94
N SER A 323 27.95 25.20 -18.96
CA SER A 323 27.21 25.42 -17.72
C SER A 323 27.56 24.51 -16.52
N GLU A 324 28.05 25.15 -15.45
CA GLU A 324 28.17 24.58 -14.12
C GLU A 324 26.77 24.27 -13.57
N SER A 325 26.33 23.02 -13.72
CA SER A 325 25.17 22.48 -13.05
C SER A 325 25.63 21.43 -12.04
N LYS A 326 25.87 21.88 -10.80
CA LYS A 326 25.88 20.99 -9.63
C LYS A 326 24.60 20.17 -9.69
N PHE A 327 24.70 18.85 -9.42
CA PHE A 327 23.51 18.04 -9.14
C PHE A 327 22.57 18.88 -8.29
N PRO A 328 21.31 19.13 -8.71
CA PRO A 328 20.41 19.78 -7.79
C PRO A 328 20.34 18.85 -6.57
N ASP A 329 20.61 19.41 -5.39
CA ASP A 329 20.23 18.84 -4.10
C ASP A 329 18.68 18.79 -4.00
N SER A 330 18.00 18.37 -5.07
CA SER A 330 16.55 18.30 -5.16
C SER A 330 16.09 17.06 -4.40
N LYS A 331 16.21 17.13 -3.07
CA LYS A 331 15.22 16.55 -2.19
C LYS A 331 13.90 17.29 -2.46
N LEU A 332 13.25 16.96 -3.55
CA LEU A 332 11.85 17.30 -3.75
C LEU A 332 11.08 16.39 -2.79
N ILE A 333 10.56 17.00 -1.72
CA ILE A 333 9.45 16.45 -0.95
C ILE A 333 8.37 16.15 -1.98
N PHE A 334 8.04 14.89 -2.23
CA PHE A 334 6.98 14.54 -3.17
C PHE A 334 5.65 14.92 -2.52
N PRO A 335 4.95 15.97 -2.94
CA PRO A 335 3.61 16.18 -2.46
C PRO A 335 2.73 15.45 -3.48
N ILE A 336 1.77 14.63 -3.07
CA ILE A 336 0.64 14.37 -3.98
C ILE A 336 -0.17 15.67 -4.02
N THR A 337 0.37 16.67 -4.71
CA THR A 337 -0.30 17.93 -5.05
C THR A 337 -0.53 17.95 -6.55
N ARG A 338 -1.46 18.80 -6.96
CA ARG A 338 -2.05 18.92 -8.31
C ARG A 338 -1.06 18.95 -9.49
N ASN A 339 0.22 19.25 -9.26
CA ASN A 339 1.20 19.55 -10.30
C ASN A 339 2.51 18.78 -10.07
N PHE A 340 2.47 17.45 -10.13
CA PHE A 340 3.71 16.70 -10.35
C PHE A 340 4.04 16.73 -11.85
N ASP A 341 5.29 17.01 -12.18
CA ASP A 341 5.75 17.01 -13.56
C ASP A 341 6.05 15.57 -13.97
N GLU A 342 5.26 15.03 -14.90
CA GLU A 342 5.48 13.66 -15.37
C GLU A 342 6.79 13.45 -16.12
N SER A 343 7.45 14.52 -16.56
CA SER A 343 8.78 14.46 -17.15
C SER A 343 9.84 13.96 -16.15
N GLN A 344 9.54 14.00 -14.85
CA GLN A 344 10.44 13.57 -13.78
C GLN A 344 10.44 12.06 -13.54
N PHE A 345 9.43 11.32 -14.02
CA PHE A 345 9.40 9.86 -13.89
C PHE A 345 10.12 9.19 -15.06
N ILE A 346 10.68 8.00 -14.79
CA ILE A 346 11.18 7.14 -15.86
C ILE A 346 10.01 6.75 -16.76
N LYS A 347 10.04 7.22 -18.02
CA LYS A 347 9.15 6.77 -19.10
C LYS A 347 9.99 6.01 -20.12
N PHE A 348 9.59 4.78 -20.40
CA PHE A 348 10.18 3.95 -21.44
C PHE A 348 9.06 3.11 -22.06
N ASP A 349 8.67 3.44 -23.29
CA ASP A 349 7.62 2.71 -24.00
C ASP A 349 8.16 1.39 -24.56
N ILE A 350 7.92 0.33 -23.80
CA ILE A 350 8.33 -1.03 -24.18
C ILE A 350 7.61 -1.48 -25.45
N GLN A 351 6.38 -1.06 -25.70
CA GLN A 351 5.65 -1.48 -26.90
C GLN A 351 6.28 -0.89 -28.15
N GLU A 352 6.68 0.39 -28.08
CA GLU A 352 7.42 1.04 -29.14
C GLU A 352 8.79 0.38 -29.37
N PHE A 353 9.49 0.01 -28.28
CA PHE A 353 10.76 -0.71 -28.37
C PHE A 353 10.59 -2.13 -28.96
N GLU A 354 9.54 -2.86 -28.59
CA GLU A 354 9.21 -4.16 -29.17
C GLU A 354 8.91 -4.05 -30.67
N GLN A 355 8.22 -2.99 -31.11
CA GLN A 355 7.99 -2.71 -32.53
C GLN A 355 9.31 -2.45 -33.29
N LEU A 356 10.24 -1.69 -32.70
CA LEU A 356 11.57 -1.47 -33.27
C LEU A 356 12.34 -2.78 -33.46
N ILE A 357 12.25 -3.70 -32.50
CA ILE A 357 12.85 -5.04 -32.60
C ILE A 357 12.23 -5.79 -33.78
N SER A 358 10.90 -5.83 -33.87
CA SER A 358 10.18 -6.52 -34.96
C SER A 358 10.53 -5.98 -36.34
N ASN A 359 10.62 -4.66 -36.49
CA ASN A 359 10.98 -4.02 -37.77
C ASN A 359 12.42 -4.33 -38.20
N ASN A 360 13.30 -4.67 -37.24
CA ASN A 360 14.69 -5.03 -37.49
C ASN A 360 14.94 -6.56 -37.49
N ASN A 361 13.93 -7.39 -37.22
CA ASN A 361 14.03 -8.85 -37.10
C ASN A 361 14.23 -9.58 -38.45
N ASN A 362 14.21 -8.86 -39.56
CA ASN A 362 14.46 -9.41 -40.91
C ASN A 362 15.96 -9.58 -41.24
N LYS A 363 16.87 -9.12 -40.38
CA LYS A 363 18.31 -9.35 -40.51
C LYS A 363 18.68 -10.52 -39.60
N SER A 364 19.40 -11.53 -40.12
CA SER A 364 19.87 -12.71 -39.38
C SER A 364 20.83 -12.42 -38.20
N THR A 365 21.07 -11.13 -37.90
CA THR A 365 21.87 -10.61 -36.80
C THR A 365 21.19 -9.35 -36.26
N PHE A 366 21.08 -9.23 -34.94
CA PHE A 366 20.63 -7.98 -34.31
C PHE A 366 21.81 -7.00 -34.27
N ASP A 367 21.59 -5.78 -34.76
CA ASP A 367 22.54 -4.68 -34.57
C ASP A 367 22.42 -4.14 -33.15
N LEU A 368 23.18 -4.75 -32.23
CA LEU A 368 23.15 -4.36 -30.81
C LEU A 368 23.64 -2.92 -30.58
N LYS A 369 24.47 -2.37 -31.47
CA LYS A 369 24.89 -0.97 -31.35
C LYS A 369 23.72 -0.05 -31.66
N PHE A 370 22.99 -0.31 -32.75
CA PHE A 370 21.77 0.41 -33.07
C PHE A 370 20.75 0.40 -31.91
N PHE A 371 20.47 -0.76 -31.31
CA PHE A 371 19.52 -0.80 -30.17
C PHE A 371 20.04 -0.08 -28.93
N GLN A 372 21.35 -0.13 -28.65
CA GLN A 372 21.97 0.59 -27.54
C GLN A 372 21.84 2.11 -27.74
N ASP A 373 22.04 2.58 -28.97
CA ASP A 373 21.92 4.00 -29.34
C ASP A 373 20.45 4.46 -29.23
N GLU A 374 19.49 3.68 -29.74
CA GLU A 374 18.05 3.94 -29.62
C GLU A 374 17.58 3.99 -28.15
N ILE A 375 18.06 3.06 -27.31
CA ILE A 375 17.77 3.10 -25.86
C ILE A 375 18.36 4.36 -25.24
N THR A 376 19.57 4.75 -25.64
CA THR A 376 20.23 5.96 -25.12
C THR A 376 19.43 7.22 -25.46
N GLU A 377 18.87 7.30 -26.67
CA GLU A 377 18.03 8.42 -27.09
C GLU A 377 16.69 8.45 -26.35
N LYS A 378 16.04 7.29 -26.20
CA LYS A 378 14.70 7.16 -25.60
C LYS A 378 14.67 7.28 -24.09
N LEU A 379 15.74 6.96 -23.39
CA LEU A 379 15.84 7.19 -21.96
C LEU A 379 16.15 8.67 -21.70
N GLU A 380 15.23 9.59 -22.06
CA GLU A 380 15.40 11.05 -21.92
C GLU A 380 15.71 11.47 -20.47
N PHE A 381 15.24 10.71 -19.47
CA PHE A 381 15.60 10.94 -18.06
C PHE A 381 17.11 10.79 -17.79
N LEU A 382 17.87 10.14 -18.68
CA LEU A 382 19.34 10.12 -18.59
C LEU A 382 19.94 11.52 -18.71
N LYS A 383 19.22 12.46 -19.33
CA LYS A 383 19.64 13.86 -19.45
C LYS A 383 19.39 14.64 -18.15
N ASN A 384 18.37 14.27 -17.36
CA ASN A 384 18.02 14.92 -16.10
C ASN A 384 17.46 13.91 -15.08
N PRO A 385 18.31 13.15 -14.36
CA PRO A 385 17.84 12.19 -13.36
C PRO A 385 17.28 12.88 -12.12
N PHE A 386 16.10 12.43 -11.67
CA PHE A 386 15.45 12.93 -10.45
C PHE A 386 15.29 11.82 -9.41
N ILE A 387 15.77 12.07 -8.18
CA ILE A 387 15.55 11.20 -7.03
C ILE A 387 14.41 11.78 -6.19
N PHE A 388 13.39 10.97 -5.91
CA PHE A 388 12.26 11.40 -5.11
C PHE A 388 12.48 11.11 -3.62
N THR A 389 12.03 12.02 -2.74
CA THR A 389 11.85 11.72 -1.32
C THR A 389 10.39 11.37 -1.05
N PHE A 390 10.17 10.26 -0.35
CA PHE A 390 8.82 9.73 -0.12
C PHE A 390 8.05 10.61 0.86
N GLN A 391 7.02 11.29 0.37
CA GLN A 391 5.94 11.83 1.17
C GLN A 391 4.65 11.61 0.36
N VAL A 392 3.63 11.06 0.99
CA VAL A 392 2.34 10.78 0.34
C VAL A 392 1.30 11.55 1.12
N ASN A 393 0.56 12.44 0.46
CA ASN A 393 -0.64 13.00 1.08
C ASN A 393 -1.62 11.85 1.23
N LYS A 394 -1.89 11.49 2.47
CA LYS A 394 -2.81 10.40 2.79
C LYS A 394 -4.23 10.94 2.71
N PHE A 395 -5.10 10.18 2.06
CA PHE A 395 -6.53 10.38 2.12
C PHE A 395 -6.98 10.24 3.57
N ARG A 396 -7.80 11.19 4.03
CA ARG A 396 -8.40 11.16 5.35
C ARG A 396 -9.88 10.89 5.19
N PHE A 397 -10.35 9.78 5.74
CA PHE A 397 -11.80 9.62 5.95
C PHE A 397 -12.29 10.75 6.88
N CYS A 398 -13.55 11.15 6.77
CA CYS A 398 -14.06 12.24 7.63
C CYS A 398 -13.91 11.93 9.13
N ASP A 399 -14.00 10.65 9.51
CA ASP A 399 -13.81 10.18 10.88
C ASP A 399 -12.32 10.26 11.32
N GLU A 400 -11.37 10.07 10.40
CA GLU A 400 -9.91 10.15 10.66
C GLU A 400 -9.38 11.58 10.71
N LYS A 401 -10.01 12.51 9.98
CA LYS A 401 -9.68 13.95 10.05
C LYS A 401 -9.89 14.50 11.47
N ILE A 402 -10.86 13.95 12.19
CA ILE A 402 -11.18 14.29 13.57
C ILE A 402 -10.06 13.80 14.51
N GLU A 403 -9.63 12.54 14.36
CA GLU A 403 -8.54 11.96 15.18
C GLU A 403 -7.19 12.67 14.94
N SER A 404 -6.86 13.05 13.69
CA SER A 404 -5.59 13.74 13.40
C SER A 404 -5.53 15.14 14.02
N ASN A 405 -6.67 15.81 14.17
CA ASN A 405 -6.75 17.12 14.83
C ASN A 405 -6.50 16.99 16.33
N THR A 406 -7.05 15.96 16.97
CA THR A 406 -6.78 15.67 18.39
C THR A 406 -5.31 15.29 18.61
N GLN A 407 -4.72 14.43 17.76
CA GLN A 407 -3.30 14.07 17.84
C GLN A 407 -2.37 15.28 17.65
N PHE A 408 -2.70 16.20 16.74
CA PHE A 408 -1.94 17.44 16.57
C PHE A 408 -1.89 18.28 17.85
N LEU A 409 -3.02 18.42 18.54
CA LEU A 409 -3.11 19.18 19.79
C LEU A 409 -2.43 18.46 20.96
N GLU A 410 -2.45 17.12 21.00
CA GLU A 410 -1.76 16.32 22.02
C GLU A 410 -0.22 16.36 21.88
N GLN A 411 0.31 16.60 20.68
CA GLN A 411 1.76 16.59 20.38
C GLN A 411 2.46 17.94 20.50
N LYS A 412 1.73 19.06 20.60
CA LYS A 412 2.31 20.41 20.67
C LYS A 412 2.66 20.79 22.11
N GLU A 413 3.82 21.41 22.32
CA GLU A 413 4.38 21.86 23.62
C GLU A 413 3.61 23.02 24.30
N TRP A 414 2.34 23.24 23.98
CA TRP A 414 1.56 24.32 24.60
C TRP A 414 0.92 23.74 25.85
N GLU A 415 0.92 24.48 26.97
CA GLU A 415 0.33 24.02 28.23
C GLU A 415 -1.21 23.92 28.06
N GLN A 416 -1.70 22.78 27.57
CA GLN A 416 -3.12 22.49 27.50
C GLN A 416 -3.67 22.32 28.92
N LYS A 417 -4.68 23.12 29.27
CA LYS A 417 -5.36 23.08 30.57
C LYS A 417 -6.78 22.60 30.41
N ASP A 418 -7.27 21.89 31.42
CA ASP A 418 -8.67 21.51 31.51
C ASP A 418 -9.52 22.73 31.89
N ILE A 419 -10.79 22.76 31.45
CA ILE A 419 -11.77 23.74 31.92
C ILE A 419 -12.27 23.30 33.29
N GLN A 420 -12.45 24.23 34.23
CA GLN A 420 -13.07 23.89 35.52
C GLN A 420 -14.48 23.35 35.29
N PHE A 421 -14.83 22.25 35.96
CA PHE A 421 -16.10 21.56 35.70
C PHE A 421 -17.35 22.47 35.78
N LEU A 422 -17.40 23.38 36.75
CA LEU A 422 -18.51 24.32 36.89
C LEU A 422 -18.61 25.30 35.71
N GLU A 423 -17.47 25.70 35.14
CA GLU A 423 -17.41 26.55 33.95
C GLU A 423 -17.80 25.76 32.69
N TRP A 424 -17.39 24.48 32.61
CA TRP A 424 -17.79 23.58 31.54
C TRP A 424 -19.30 23.30 31.55
N MET A 425 -19.92 23.12 32.73
CA MET A 425 -21.36 22.94 32.85
C MET A 425 -22.14 24.15 32.34
N LYS A 426 -21.64 25.38 32.58
CA LYS A 426 -22.22 26.61 32.01
C LYS A 426 -22.13 26.62 30.49
N ILE A 427 -21.00 26.22 29.93
CA ILE A 427 -20.83 26.06 28.47
C ILE A 427 -21.83 25.02 27.91
N GLN A 428 -21.98 23.87 28.58
CA GLN A 428 -22.89 22.81 28.14
C GLN A 428 -24.36 23.22 28.19
N GLU A 429 -24.76 23.98 29.20
CA GLU A 429 -26.12 24.50 29.33
C GLU A 429 -26.49 25.44 28.17
N GLU A 430 -25.53 26.27 27.74
CA GLU A 430 -25.69 27.13 26.58
C GLU A 430 -25.71 26.33 25.26
N MET A 431 -24.91 25.27 25.18
CA MET A 431 -24.86 24.35 24.04
C MET A 431 -26.12 23.47 23.87
N LYS A 432 -27.10 23.51 24.78
CA LYS A 432 -28.41 22.86 24.58
C LYS A 432 -29.13 23.36 23.33
N ASN A 433 -28.79 24.56 22.83
CA ASN A 433 -29.24 25.02 21.53
C ASN A 433 -28.44 24.34 20.41
N LYS A 434 -29.10 23.45 19.65
CA LYS A 434 -28.51 22.67 18.56
C LYS A 434 -27.81 23.52 17.49
N ASN A 435 -28.31 24.72 17.20
CA ASN A 435 -27.69 25.63 16.22
C ASN A 435 -26.40 26.25 16.77
N LEU A 436 -26.37 26.57 18.07
CA LEU A 436 -25.18 27.10 18.74
C LEU A 436 -24.10 26.02 18.87
N PHE A 437 -24.48 24.77 19.17
CA PHE A 437 -23.57 23.63 19.23
C PHE A 437 -22.82 23.39 17.91
N GLU A 438 -23.55 23.31 16.78
CA GLU A 438 -22.96 23.14 15.44
C GLU A 438 -22.05 24.32 15.05
N THR A 439 -22.42 25.53 15.47
CA THR A 439 -21.64 26.75 15.22
C THR A 439 -20.31 26.74 15.99
N ILE A 440 -20.34 26.38 17.27
CA ILE A 440 -19.12 26.25 18.07
C ILE A 440 -18.26 25.11 17.54
N LYS A 441 -18.83 23.98 17.11
CA LYS A 441 -18.08 22.87 16.49
C LYS A 441 -17.28 23.33 15.28
N LYS A 442 -17.90 24.04 14.34
CA LYS A 442 -17.22 24.60 13.16
C LYS A 442 -16.15 25.63 13.53
N LEU A 443 -16.40 26.45 14.55
CA LEU A 443 -15.42 27.42 15.05
C LEU A 443 -14.16 26.72 15.57
N ILE A 444 -14.32 25.68 16.39
CA ILE A 444 -13.19 24.92 16.94
C ILE A 444 -12.42 24.22 15.82
N GLU A 445 -13.10 23.59 14.86
CA GLU A 445 -12.44 22.99 13.70
C GLU A 445 -11.62 24.02 12.89
N PHE A 446 -12.17 25.22 12.67
CA PHE A 446 -11.50 26.30 11.98
C PHE A 446 -10.24 26.79 12.73
N VAL A 447 -10.34 26.92 14.05
CA VAL A 447 -9.23 27.35 14.91
C VAL A 447 -8.12 26.29 14.90
N VAL A 448 -8.45 25.01 15.05
CA VAL A 448 -7.46 23.91 14.99
C VAL A 448 -6.73 23.90 13.64
N LEU A 449 -7.44 24.04 12.53
CA LEU A 449 -6.84 24.10 11.19
C LEU A 449 -5.95 25.34 11.00
N SER A 450 -6.33 26.46 11.59
CA SER A 450 -5.55 27.71 11.52
C SER A 450 -4.26 27.59 12.33
N CYS A 451 -4.34 27.01 13.53
CA CYS A 451 -3.21 26.67 14.39
C CYS A 451 -2.24 25.64 13.79
N GLN A 452 -2.68 24.80 12.86
CA GLN A 452 -1.80 23.90 12.10
C GLN A 452 -0.99 24.62 11.02
N LYS A 453 -1.58 25.66 10.41
CA LYS A 453 -0.95 26.44 9.33
C LYS A 453 -0.01 27.51 9.86
N ILE A 454 -0.41 28.16 10.94
CA ILE A 454 0.40 29.14 11.66
C ILE A 454 1.21 28.31 12.64
N ASP A 455 2.50 28.09 12.37
CA ASP A 455 3.36 27.34 13.29
C ASP A 455 3.54 28.16 14.58
N LEU A 456 2.56 28.07 15.48
CA LEU A 456 2.43 28.92 16.67
C LEU A 456 3.65 28.82 17.59
N ALA A 457 4.44 27.74 17.50
CA ALA A 457 5.72 27.59 18.20
C ALA A 457 6.77 28.66 17.83
N LYS A 458 6.58 29.37 16.71
CA LYS A 458 7.44 30.49 16.28
C LYS A 458 6.91 31.86 16.71
N ALA A 459 5.76 31.93 17.37
CA ALA A 459 5.25 33.18 17.89
C ALA A 459 6.06 33.60 19.12
N GLU A 460 6.58 34.83 19.12
CA GLU A 460 7.47 35.35 20.18
C GLU A 460 6.80 35.41 21.57
N ASN A 461 5.46 35.40 21.65
CA ASN A 461 4.68 35.45 22.91
C ASN A 461 3.60 34.35 23.00
N LEU A 462 4.03 33.09 23.06
CA LEU A 462 3.13 31.93 23.13
C LEU A 462 2.21 31.92 24.37
N SER A 463 2.70 32.41 25.53
CA SER A 463 1.91 32.47 26.78
C SER A 463 0.70 33.39 26.66
N ASP A 464 0.89 34.55 26.05
CA ASP A 464 -0.15 35.57 25.93
C ASP A 464 -1.23 35.13 24.93
N LEU A 465 -0.80 34.45 23.86
CA LEU A 465 -1.70 33.94 22.84
C LEU A 465 -2.59 32.80 23.37
N THR A 466 -2.03 31.89 24.18
CA THR A 466 -2.77 30.75 24.74
C THR A 466 -3.81 31.16 25.79
N GLU A 467 -3.63 32.31 26.44
CA GLU A 467 -4.59 32.91 27.38
C GLU A 467 -5.72 33.70 26.70
N LYS A 468 -5.60 34.04 25.41
CA LYS A 468 -6.68 34.70 24.66
C LYS A 468 -7.88 33.77 24.52
N SER A 469 -9.07 34.38 24.51
CA SER A 469 -10.28 33.64 24.17
C SER A 469 -10.23 33.17 22.72
N ILE A 470 -10.90 32.05 22.42
CA ILE A 470 -10.99 31.52 21.05
C ILE A 470 -11.61 32.57 20.11
N ILE A 471 -12.58 33.34 20.59
CA ILE A 471 -13.24 34.40 19.81
C ILE A 471 -12.28 35.57 19.55
N GLU A 472 -11.55 36.01 20.57
CA GLU A 472 -10.56 37.07 20.44
C GLU A 472 -9.42 36.68 19.50
N PHE A 473 -8.96 35.43 19.55
CA PHE A 473 -7.98 34.91 18.60
C PHE A 473 -8.49 34.97 17.16
N VAL A 474 -9.73 34.54 16.91
CA VAL A 474 -10.32 34.57 15.56
C VAL A 474 -10.54 36.00 15.06
N ARG A 475 -10.96 36.93 15.92
CA ARG A 475 -11.16 38.33 15.56
C ARG A 475 -9.83 39.04 15.29
N ASN A 476 -8.90 38.97 16.24
CA ASN A 476 -7.72 39.82 16.26
C ASN A 476 -6.54 39.23 15.49
N GLU A 477 -6.35 37.90 15.52
CA GLU A 477 -5.17 37.25 14.92
C GLU A 477 -5.47 36.65 13.54
N LEU A 478 -6.71 36.24 13.30
CA LEU A 478 -7.16 35.73 12.00
C LEU A 478 -7.91 36.78 11.17
N SER A 479 -8.03 38.01 11.68
CA SER A 479 -8.66 39.17 11.03
C SER A 479 -10.07 38.88 10.48
N CYS A 480 -10.88 38.12 11.24
CA CYS A 480 -12.18 37.64 10.82
C CYS A 480 -13.35 38.37 11.52
N ASP A 481 -13.40 39.71 11.41
CA ASP A 481 -14.43 40.55 12.05
C ASP A 481 -15.86 40.38 11.48
N ASN A 482 -15.99 39.79 10.29
CA ASN A 482 -17.24 39.75 9.51
C ASN A 482 -18.12 38.50 9.71
N TYR A 483 -17.82 37.63 10.68
CA TYR A 483 -18.65 36.45 10.91
C TYR A 483 -19.80 36.76 11.87
N ASP A 484 -21.03 36.84 11.35
CA ASP A 484 -22.26 36.90 12.15
C ASP A 484 -22.35 35.72 13.15
N ILE A 485 -21.71 34.61 12.82
CA ILE A 485 -21.47 33.45 13.69
C ILE A 485 -20.83 33.82 15.04
N LEU A 486 -19.96 34.83 15.10
CA LEU A 486 -19.31 35.26 16.34
C LEU A 486 -20.21 36.13 17.23
N LYS A 487 -21.35 36.62 16.71
CA LYS A 487 -22.36 37.37 17.49
C LYS A 487 -23.34 36.45 18.20
N GLU A 488 -23.49 35.22 17.70
CA GLU A 488 -24.38 34.19 18.26
C GLU A 488 -23.76 33.46 19.46
N ILE A 489 -22.44 33.58 19.66
CA ILE A 489 -21.72 32.94 20.75
C ILE A 489 -21.83 33.78 22.02
N SER A 490 -22.15 33.13 23.14
CA SER A 490 -22.38 33.81 24.40
C SER A 490 -21.11 34.51 24.95
N PRO A 491 -21.28 35.57 25.75
CA PRO A 491 -20.18 36.17 26.50
C PRO A 491 -19.49 35.18 27.46
N ASN A 492 -20.24 34.21 28.02
CA ASN A 492 -19.69 33.21 28.94
C ASN A 492 -18.73 32.25 28.21
N PHE A 493 -19.10 31.76 27.02
CA PHE A 493 -18.20 30.95 26.21
C PHE A 493 -16.94 31.74 25.86
N SER A 494 -17.07 33.02 25.50
CA SER A 494 -15.93 33.89 25.23
C SER A 494 -15.00 34.07 26.43
N GLN A 495 -15.52 34.09 27.65
CA GLN A 495 -14.70 34.28 28.86
C GLN A 495 -14.00 32.99 29.31
N ILE A 496 -14.63 31.84 29.10
CA ILE A 496 -14.18 30.54 29.60
C ILE A 496 -13.33 29.80 28.55
N ALA A 497 -13.72 29.85 27.28
CA ALA A 497 -13.08 29.10 26.19
C ALA A 497 -11.84 29.83 25.66
N LYS A 498 -10.68 29.51 26.24
CA LYS A 498 -9.35 30.01 25.84
C LYS A 498 -8.64 29.02 24.92
N LEU A 499 -7.63 29.48 24.19
CA LEU A 499 -6.82 28.62 23.32
C LEU A 499 -6.10 27.49 24.08
N LYS A 500 -5.70 27.71 25.33
CA LYS A 500 -5.16 26.65 26.20
C LYS A 500 -6.16 25.54 26.54
N HIS A 501 -7.45 25.75 26.32
CA HIS A 501 -8.51 24.77 26.54
C HIS A 501 -8.95 24.06 25.24
N LEU A 502 -8.29 24.33 24.10
CA LEU A 502 -8.76 23.89 22.77
C LEU A 502 -8.83 22.36 22.66
N LEU A 503 -7.86 21.62 23.18
CA LEU A 503 -7.89 20.15 23.22
C LEU A 503 -9.09 19.64 24.03
N PHE A 504 -9.32 20.24 25.20
CA PHE A 504 -10.46 19.94 26.07
C PHE A 504 -11.78 20.28 25.38
N ILE A 505 -11.91 21.40 24.69
CA ILE A 505 -13.17 21.76 24.02
C ILE A 505 -13.41 20.86 22.80
N ASN A 506 -12.38 20.60 22.00
CA ASN A 506 -12.45 19.79 20.78
C ASN A 506 -12.90 18.36 21.06
N ASN A 507 -12.35 17.69 22.09
CA ASN A 507 -12.73 16.32 22.44
C ASN A 507 -14.21 16.20 22.89
N TYR A 508 -14.79 17.30 23.38
CA TYR A 508 -16.09 17.28 24.06
C TYR A 508 -17.24 17.81 23.23
N ILE A 509 -17.00 18.78 22.33
CA ILE A 509 -18.02 19.30 21.39
C ILE A 509 -18.31 18.32 20.24
N GLN A 510 -17.44 17.36 19.99
CA GLN A 510 -17.56 16.56 18.76
C GLN A 510 -18.74 15.58 18.74
N ASP A 511 -19.21 15.09 19.89
CA ASP A 511 -20.24 14.04 19.97
C ASP A 511 -21.30 14.29 21.05
N ASP A 512 -22.57 14.16 20.64
CA ASP A 512 -23.70 13.97 21.53
C ASP A 512 -23.45 12.73 22.39
N PHE A 513 -23.37 12.92 23.70
CA PHE A 513 -22.89 11.90 24.62
C PHE A 513 -23.84 10.70 24.70
N GLU A 514 -25.15 10.90 24.52
CA GLU A 514 -26.12 9.82 24.47
C GLU A 514 -25.82 8.87 23.29
N SER A 515 -25.41 9.43 22.15
CA SER A 515 -25.04 8.65 20.97
C SER A 515 -23.81 7.75 21.18
N VAL A 516 -22.83 8.18 21.98
CA VAL A 516 -21.62 7.39 22.27
C VAL A 516 -21.98 6.15 23.11
N LEU A 517 -22.88 6.30 24.07
CA LEU A 517 -23.35 5.19 24.91
C LEU A 517 -24.32 4.26 24.18
N GLU A 518 -25.16 4.79 23.29
CA GLU A 518 -26.05 4.00 22.44
C GLU A 518 -25.25 3.06 21.53
N ASN A 519 -24.18 3.56 20.92
CA ASN A 519 -23.33 2.82 20.00
C ASN A 519 -22.37 1.83 20.67
N LEU A 520 -22.30 1.80 22.01
CA LEU A 520 -21.45 0.86 22.73
C LEU A 520 -21.89 -0.60 22.46
N PRO A 521 -20.97 -1.52 22.06
CA PRO A 521 -21.30 -2.92 21.83
C PRO A 521 -21.98 -3.58 23.03
N LYS A 522 -22.96 -4.47 22.77
CA LYS A 522 -23.74 -5.15 23.82
C LYS A 522 -22.88 -5.83 24.89
N LYS A 523 -21.70 -6.34 24.52
CA LYS A 523 -20.76 -7.01 25.43
C LYS A 523 -20.15 -6.11 26.52
N PHE A 524 -20.32 -4.79 26.43
CA PHE A 524 -19.86 -3.80 27.41
C PHE A 524 -21.01 -3.14 28.19
N LYS A 525 -22.22 -3.72 28.10
CA LYS A 525 -23.45 -3.27 28.77
C LYS A 525 -23.94 -4.27 29.83
N SER A 526 -23.05 -5.10 30.37
CA SER A 526 -23.38 -6.09 31.39
C SER A 526 -23.65 -5.43 32.74
N GLU A 527 -24.59 -6.02 33.48
CA GLU A 527 -24.98 -5.46 34.77
C GLU A 527 -23.88 -5.59 35.83
N MET A 528 -23.76 -4.59 36.71
CA MET A 528 -22.88 -4.60 37.87
C MET A 528 -23.57 -5.30 39.04
N THR A 529 -22.87 -6.21 39.68
CA THR A 529 -23.34 -6.80 40.93
C THR A 529 -23.35 -5.77 42.07
N GLN A 530 -24.18 -5.99 43.09
CA GLN A 530 -24.22 -5.12 44.27
C GLN A 530 -22.83 -4.96 44.94
N PHE A 531 -22.03 -6.02 44.93
CA PHE A 531 -20.65 -5.98 45.42
C PHE A 531 -19.79 -5.00 44.62
N GLN A 532 -19.90 -5.02 43.28
CA GLN A 532 -19.17 -4.10 42.40
C GLN A 532 -19.65 -2.66 42.55
N LEU A 533 -20.96 -2.42 42.71
CA LEU A 533 -21.51 -1.09 42.97
C LEU A 533 -20.98 -0.50 44.28
N ASN A 534 -20.98 -1.29 45.36
CA ASN A 534 -20.43 -0.87 46.66
C ASN A 534 -18.93 -0.54 46.58
N ASN A 535 -18.18 -1.22 45.71
CA ASN A 535 -16.76 -0.94 45.48
C ASN A 535 -16.54 0.31 44.63
N LEU A 536 -17.39 0.52 43.61
CA LEU A 536 -17.40 1.72 42.81
C LEU A 536 -17.69 2.96 43.68
N ASP A 537 -18.69 2.88 44.56
CA ASP A 537 -19.03 3.94 45.52
C ASP A 537 -17.83 4.38 46.37
N LYS A 538 -17.11 3.41 46.96
CA LYS A 538 -15.92 3.68 47.78
C LYS A 538 -14.78 4.32 46.97
N SER A 539 -14.62 3.89 45.73
CA SER A 539 -13.58 4.41 44.82
C SER A 539 -13.90 5.85 44.40
N ILE A 540 -15.17 6.12 44.10
CA ILE A 540 -15.67 7.43 43.65
C ILE A 540 -15.67 8.49 44.77
N GLN A 541 -15.85 8.11 46.03
CA GLN A 541 -15.86 9.06 47.15
C GLN A 541 -14.60 9.92 47.24
N ASN A 542 -13.46 9.42 46.73
CA ASN A 542 -12.16 10.06 46.84
C ASN A 542 -11.62 10.59 45.50
N ILE A 543 -12.43 10.56 44.42
CA ILE A 543 -12.06 11.04 43.08
C ILE A 543 -12.96 12.21 42.69
N SER A 544 -12.43 13.16 41.92
CA SER A 544 -13.25 14.14 41.19
C SER A 544 -14.15 13.40 40.18
N ILE A 545 -15.41 13.16 40.54
CA ILE A 545 -16.41 12.53 39.64
C ILE A 545 -16.49 13.21 38.28
N PRO A 546 -16.49 14.55 38.18
CA PRO A 546 -16.41 15.23 36.90
C PRO A 546 -15.24 14.80 36.03
N SER A 547 -14.02 14.86 36.57
CA SER A 547 -12.79 14.57 35.84
C SER A 547 -12.72 13.09 35.48
N PHE A 548 -13.26 12.22 36.34
CA PHE A 548 -13.41 10.80 36.07
C PHE A 548 -14.37 10.54 34.89
N LEU A 549 -15.57 11.11 34.90
CA LEU A 549 -16.56 10.93 33.83
C LEU A 549 -16.06 11.44 32.48
N ILE A 550 -15.34 12.57 32.50
CA ILE A 550 -14.62 13.17 31.37
C ILE A 550 -13.68 12.12 30.74
N ILE A 551 -12.73 11.59 31.51
CA ILE A 551 -11.77 10.59 31.02
C ILE A 551 -12.44 9.28 30.62
N PHE A 552 -13.45 8.85 31.38
CA PHE A 552 -14.18 7.63 31.11
C PHE A 552 -14.95 7.70 29.79
N LYS A 553 -15.45 8.89 29.42
CA LYS A 553 -16.05 9.15 28.09
C LYS A 553 -15.01 8.99 26.98
N ASP A 554 -13.83 9.60 27.12
CA ASP A 554 -12.76 9.50 26.12
C ASP A 554 -12.26 8.05 25.98
N PHE A 555 -12.19 7.33 27.10
CA PHE A 555 -11.90 5.90 27.12
C PHE A 555 -12.94 5.10 26.33
N ILE A 556 -14.24 5.33 26.59
CA ILE A 556 -15.34 4.65 25.87
C ILE A 556 -15.23 4.87 24.35
N LYS A 557 -14.90 6.09 23.91
CA LYS A 557 -14.71 6.39 22.47
C LYS A 557 -13.57 5.60 21.85
N ARG A 558 -12.48 5.41 22.60
CA ARG A 558 -11.28 4.69 22.16
C ARG A 558 -11.40 3.17 22.30
N MET A 559 -12.48 2.66 22.90
CA MET A 559 -12.68 1.21 23.07
C MET A 559 -12.98 0.54 21.73
N HIS A 560 -12.10 -0.35 21.32
CA HIS A 560 -12.29 -1.15 20.10
C HIS A 560 -13.21 -2.35 20.37
N GLU A 561 -13.98 -2.77 19.36
CA GLU A 561 -14.78 -4.00 19.40
C GLU A 561 -13.96 -5.27 19.66
N ASN A 562 -12.63 -5.21 19.57
CA ASN A 562 -11.75 -6.37 19.78
C ASN A 562 -11.28 -6.51 21.24
N LEU A 563 -11.57 -5.54 22.12
CA LEU A 563 -11.17 -5.62 23.52
C LEU A 563 -11.95 -6.73 24.26
N VAL A 564 -11.23 -7.47 25.10
CA VAL A 564 -11.80 -8.53 25.93
C VAL A 564 -12.57 -7.91 27.09
N ASN A 565 -13.83 -8.31 27.28
CA ASN A 565 -14.72 -7.70 28.28
C ASN A 565 -14.43 -8.12 29.73
N THR A 566 -13.51 -9.06 29.94
CA THR A 566 -13.07 -9.53 31.27
C THR A 566 -11.88 -8.76 31.83
N ILE A 567 -11.37 -7.77 31.10
CA ILE A 567 -10.25 -6.93 31.57
C ILE A 567 -10.79 -5.94 32.62
N PRO A 568 -10.08 -5.67 33.73
CA PRO A 568 -10.45 -4.63 34.67
C PRO A 568 -10.49 -3.25 34.00
N ILE A 569 -11.55 -2.47 34.21
CA ILE A 569 -11.67 -1.12 33.61
C ILE A 569 -10.50 -0.23 34.07
N ARG A 570 -10.10 -0.35 35.33
CA ARG A 570 -8.97 0.37 35.94
C ARG A 570 -7.71 0.31 35.07
N ASP A 571 -7.28 -0.89 34.70
CA ASP A 571 -5.99 -1.10 34.05
C ASP A 571 -5.96 -0.49 32.66
N LEU A 572 -7.08 -0.57 31.94
CA LEU A 572 -7.25 0.05 30.63
C LEU A 572 -7.42 1.58 30.72
N LEU A 573 -8.09 2.08 31.76
CA LEU A 573 -8.16 3.53 32.02
C LEU A 573 -6.77 4.09 32.31
N LEU A 574 -6.00 3.46 33.21
CA LEU A 574 -4.63 3.87 33.53
C LEU A 574 -3.72 3.80 32.30
N PHE A 575 -3.85 2.76 31.47
CA PHE A 575 -3.15 2.66 30.19
C PHE A 575 -3.53 3.80 29.24
N SER A 576 -4.82 4.17 29.17
CA SER A 576 -5.31 5.21 28.27
C SER A 576 -4.93 6.65 28.70
N ILE A 577 -4.75 6.88 30.00
CA ILE A 577 -4.39 8.19 30.57
C ILE A 577 -2.89 8.47 30.44
N GLY A 578 -2.06 7.41 30.49
CA GLY A 578 -0.60 7.50 30.50
C GLY A 578 -0.04 8.07 31.82
N ASN A 579 1.22 7.78 32.11
CA ASN A 579 1.87 8.09 33.42
C ASN A 579 2.08 9.60 33.71
N GLN A 580 1.63 10.52 32.84
CA GLN A 580 2.00 11.94 32.90
C GLN A 580 0.87 12.88 33.35
N LYS A 581 -0.38 12.42 33.48
CA LYS A 581 -1.50 13.29 33.89
C LYS A 581 -1.70 13.26 35.42
N PRO A 582 -1.97 14.39 36.10
CA PRO A 582 -2.25 14.42 37.55
C PRO A 582 -3.37 13.45 37.98
N ILE A 583 -4.37 13.28 37.11
CA ILE A 583 -5.47 12.34 37.31
C ILE A 583 -5.05 10.87 37.34
N TYR A 584 -3.91 10.50 36.72
CA TYR A 584 -3.34 9.16 36.83
C TYR A 584 -3.00 8.87 38.29
N GLN A 585 -2.41 9.83 39.00
CA GLN A 585 -2.03 9.68 40.41
C GLN A 585 -3.25 9.59 41.33
N GLU A 586 -4.36 10.25 40.97
CA GLU A 586 -5.63 10.09 41.66
C GLU A 586 -6.21 8.69 41.37
N MET A 587 -6.37 8.32 40.10
CA MET A 587 -7.03 7.07 39.72
C MET A 587 -6.27 5.80 40.16
N ASP A 588 -4.94 5.81 40.13
CA ASP A 588 -4.10 4.68 40.55
C ASP A 588 -4.24 4.38 42.06
N LYS A 589 -4.42 5.44 42.88
CA LYS A 589 -4.59 5.33 44.34
C LYS A 589 -5.99 4.88 44.76
N PHE A 590 -7.01 5.14 43.95
CA PHE A 590 -8.41 5.03 44.39
C PHE A 590 -9.20 3.87 43.79
N PHE A 591 -8.74 3.26 42.68
CA PHE A 591 -9.27 1.98 42.23
C PHE A 591 -8.47 0.82 42.83
N ASP A 592 -9.12 -0.01 43.64
CA ASP A 592 -8.51 -1.20 44.25
C ASP A 592 -8.29 -2.31 43.19
N PRO A 593 -7.04 -2.73 42.90
CA PRO A 593 -6.74 -3.76 41.91
C PRO A 593 -7.36 -5.13 42.25
N SER A 594 -7.68 -5.37 43.53
CA SER A 594 -8.26 -6.62 44.01
C SER A 594 -9.80 -6.68 43.92
N LYS A 595 -10.45 -5.57 43.52
CA LYS A 595 -11.92 -5.43 43.50
C LYS A 595 -12.40 -5.04 42.11
N THR A 596 -12.61 -6.04 41.27
CA THR A 596 -12.65 -5.89 39.82
C THR A 596 -14.00 -5.41 39.29
N ILE A 597 -14.04 -4.16 38.81
CA ILE A 597 -15.03 -3.70 37.85
C ILE A 597 -14.49 -4.02 36.46
N LEU A 598 -15.22 -4.83 35.68
CA LEU A 598 -14.77 -5.36 34.40
C LEU A 598 -15.22 -4.47 33.25
N LEU A 599 -14.51 -4.51 32.13
CA LEU A 599 -14.83 -3.79 30.89
C LEU A 599 -16.24 -4.11 30.38
N GLY A 600 -16.75 -5.30 30.67
CA GLY A 600 -18.14 -5.69 30.45
C GLY A 600 -19.16 -4.75 31.11
N ASN A 601 -18.79 -4.08 32.20
CA ASN A 601 -19.66 -3.21 33.00
C ASN A 601 -19.52 -1.72 32.67
N THR A 602 -18.83 -1.37 31.57
CA THR A 602 -18.47 0.03 31.26
C THR A 602 -19.68 0.97 31.19
N TYR A 603 -20.76 0.56 30.53
CA TYR A 603 -21.98 1.38 30.44
C TYR A 603 -22.60 1.67 31.81
N GLU A 604 -22.72 0.66 32.67
CA GLU A 604 -23.36 0.82 33.96
C GLU A 604 -22.48 1.58 34.95
N CYS A 605 -21.17 1.33 34.94
CA CYS A 605 -20.20 2.08 35.73
C CYS A 605 -20.32 3.59 35.44
N TYR A 606 -20.37 3.97 34.15
CA TYR A 606 -20.57 5.36 33.76
C TYR A 606 -21.91 5.91 34.25
N LYS A 607 -23.01 5.20 33.99
CA LYS A 607 -24.37 5.62 34.40
C LYS A 607 -24.46 5.85 35.91
N TYR A 608 -23.80 5.00 36.68
CA TYR A 608 -23.76 5.09 38.13
C TYR A 608 -22.97 6.31 38.61
N CYS A 609 -21.78 6.54 38.05
CA CYS A 609 -20.97 7.74 38.32
C CYS A 609 -21.75 9.04 38.01
N LEU A 610 -22.46 9.05 36.87
CA LEU A 610 -23.29 10.19 36.46
C LEU A 610 -24.43 10.45 37.45
N LYS A 611 -25.10 9.39 37.92
CA LYS A 611 -26.16 9.49 38.93
C LYS A 611 -25.66 10.11 40.23
N ILE A 612 -24.49 9.69 40.72
CA ILE A 612 -23.87 10.27 41.91
C ILE A 612 -23.54 11.75 41.69
N LEU A 613 -23.01 12.10 40.52
CA LEU A 613 -22.70 13.50 40.19
C LEU A 613 -23.95 14.37 40.31
N ILE A 614 -25.05 13.98 39.64
CA ILE A 614 -26.33 14.71 39.67
C ILE A 614 -26.82 14.87 41.12
N THR A 615 -26.72 13.82 41.92
CA THR A 615 -27.18 13.84 43.32
C THR A 615 -26.29 14.74 44.20
N LYS A 616 -24.98 14.79 43.96
CA LYS A 616 -24.04 15.61 44.75
C LYS A 616 -24.05 17.09 44.38
N THR A 617 -24.34 17.43 43.13
CA THR A 617 -24.24 18.81 42.66
C THR A 617 -25.55 19.60 42.72
N ASN A 618 -26.69 18.95 42.98
CA ASN A 618 -28.02 19.58 42.91
C ASN A 618 -28.25 20.34 41.58
N ILE A 619 -27.63 19.92 40.47
CA ILE A 619 -27.69 20.61 39.17
C ILE A 619 -28.97 20.29 38.38
N PHE A 620 -30.02 19.74 39.02
CA PHE A 620 -31.35 19.63 38.43
C PHE A 620 -32.45 19.87 39.45
#